data_AF-A0A7J2UQX3-F1
#
_entry.id   AF-A0A7J2UQX3-F1
#
_cell.length_a   1.000
_cell.length_b   1.000
_cell.length_c   1.000
_cell.angle_alpha   90.00
_cell.angle_beta   90.00
_cell.angle_gamma   90.00
#
_symmetry.space_group_name_H-M   'P 1'
#
loop_
_entity.id
_entity.type
_entity.pdbx_description
1 polymer ?
#
loop_
_entity_poly.entity_id
_entity_poly.type
_entity_poly.pdbx_seq_one_letter_code
_entity_poly.pdbx_strand_id
1 'polypeptide(L)'
;MTDVLVVLGTFGLMVFVGAVSDLVFRRTMFPDTIPLISLGVLLGPVVGLLPAGSFESVGPLVGSLALIVILLDQGMETKFRTLGRSAPRALLLAVTTFVFSTVLIGLAATYLLRIP
;
A
#
# COMPACT_ATOMS: atom_id res chain seq x y z
N MET A 1 37.49 1.66 28.41
CA MET A 1 36.29 1.46 29.23
C MET A 1 35.22 2.35 28.65
N THR A 2 34.28 1.82 27.86
CA THR A 2 33.13 2.63 27.43
C THR A 2 32.30 2.94 28.66
N ASP A 3 32.16 4.22 29.00
CA ASP A 3 31.44 4.66 30.20
C ASP A 3 30.05 4.03 30.25
N VAL A 4 29.70 3.46 31.40
CA VAL A 4 28.40 2.80 31.65
C VAL A 4 27.23 3.72 31.25
N LEU A 5 27.43 5.03 31.37
CA LEU A 5 26.51 6.07 30.94
C LEU A 5 26.20 6.03 29.42
N VAL A 6 27.21 5.77 28.57
CA VAL A 6 27.04 5.71 27.11
C VAL A 6 26.26 4.46 26.71
N VAL A 7 26.56 3.33 27.34
CA VAL A 7 25.83 2.07 27.10
C VAL A 7 24.37 2.23 27.51
N LEU A 8 24.11 2.74 28.72
CA LEU A 8 22.76 2.95 29.22
C LEU A 8 21.99 4.00 28.39
N GLY A 9 22.68 5.07 27.95
CA GLY A 9 22.11 6.09 27.07
C GLY A 9 21.71 5.53 25.70
N THR A 10 22.52 4.63 25.13
CA THR A 10 22.24 4.00 23.83
C THR A 10 21.05 3.05 23.91
N PHE A 11 20.98 2.22 24.97
CA PHE A 11 19.82 1.36 25.22
C PHE A 11 18.55 2.18 25.51
N GLY A 12 18.67 3.25 26.29
CA GLY A 12 17.56 4.17 26.55
C GLY A 12 17.04 4.81 25.27
N LEU A 13 17.93 5.23 24.37
CA LEU A 13 17.56 5.77 23.07
C LEU A 13 16.90 4.71 22.17
N MET A 14 17.42 3.47 22.13
CA MET A 14 16.79 2.38 21.39
C MET A 14 15.37 2.08 21.89
N VAL A 15 15.17 2.00 23.20
CA VAL A 15 13.84 1.76 23.80
C VAL A 15 12.92 2.95 23.53
N PHE A 16 13.41 4.18 23.63
CA PHE A 16 12.64 5.38 23.33
C PHE A 16 12.20 5.44 21.87
N VAL A 17 13.11 5.16 20.93
CA VAL A 17 12.80 5.08 19.50
C VAL A 17 11.80 3.97 19.24
N GLY A 18 11.98 2.78 19.84
CA GLY A 18 11.04 1.67 19.71
C GLY A 18 9.64 2.02 20.24
N ALA A 19 9.56 2.71 21.38
CA ALA A 19 8.29 3.17 21.96
C ALA A 19 7.62 4.27 21.13
N VAL A 20 8.39 5.23 20.60
CA VAL A 20 7.90 6.27 19.69
C VAL A 20 7.43 5.65 18.38
N SER A 21 8.16 4.67 17.84
CA SER A 21 7.75 3.91 16.66
C SER A 21 6.45 3.15 16.92
N ASP A 22 6.32 2.41 18.02
CA ASP A 22 5.07 1.69 18.35
C ASP A 22 3.88 2.66 18.52
N LEU A 23 4.13 3.83 19.12
CA LEU A 23 3.10 4.87 19.28
C LEU A 23 2.71 5.51 17.95
N VAL A 24 3.68 5.79 17.08
CA VAL A 24 3.43 6.25 15.71
C VAL A 24 2.66 5.19 14.95
N PHE A 25 3.07 3.91 15.00
CA PHE A 25 2.37 2.81 14.33
C PHE A 25 0.93 2.63 14.84
N ARG A 26 0.67 2.75 16.15
CA ARG A 26 -0.68 2.62 16.71
C ARG A 26 -1.60 3.81 16.40
N ARG A 27 -1.06 5.03 16.33
CA ARG A 27 -1.85 6.22 15.94
C ARG A 27 -2.05 6.31 14.44
N THR A 28 -1.10 5.78 13.70
CA THR A 28 -1.08 5.78 12.24
C THR A 28 -1.77 4.50 11.80
N MET A 29 -3.09 4.40 12.03
CA MET A 29 -3.99 3.48 11.30
C MET A 29 -4.01 3.83 9.79
N PHE A 30 -2.91 4.35 9.25
CA PHE A 30 -2.82 4.58 7.83
C PHE A 30 -2.54 3.23 7.19
N PRO A 31 -3.28 2.89 6.13
CA PRO A 31 -2.80 1.86 5.25
C PRO A 31 -1.39 2.29 4.85
N ASP A 32 -0.46 1.35 4.99
CA ASP A 32 0.96 1.39 4.63
C ASP A 32 1.22 2.06 3.27
N THR A 33 0.21 2.09 2.41
CA THR A 33 0.16 2.83 1.14
C THR A 33 0.26 4.36 1.27
N ILE A 34 -0.31 5.03 2.28
CA ILE A 34 -0.31 6.51 2.34
C ILE A 34 1.10 7.08 2.57
N PRO A 35 1.91 6.59 3.52
CA PRO A 35 3.31 6.99 3.64
C PRO A 35 4.10 6.70 2.36
N LEU A 36 3.83 5.57 1.70
CA LEU A 36 4.53 5.16 0.47
C LEU A 36 4.24 6.10 -0.71
N ILE A 37 2.96 6.46 -0.90
CA ILE A 37 2.54 7.45 -1.91
C ILE A 37 3.16 8.82 -1.58
N SER A 38 3.12 9.22 -0.31
CA SER A 38 3.67 10.51 0.13
C SER A 38 5.18 10.59 -0.10
N LEU A 39 5.90 9.49 0.15
CA LEU A 39 7.33 9.39 -0.11
C LEU A 39 7.63 9.45 -1.62
N GLY A 40 6.82 8.80 -2.46
CA GLY A 40 6.92 8.92 -3.93
C GLY A 40 6.70 10.34 -4.43
N VAL A 41 5.70 11.05 -3.88
CA VAL A 41 5.43 12.47 -4.20
C VAL A 41 6.57 13.38 -3.69
N LEU A 42 7.14 13.11 -2.51
CA LEU A 42 8.28 13.89 -2.04
C LEU A 42 9.49 13.69 -2.95
N LEU A 43 9.85 12.44 -3.23
CA LEU A 43 11.07 12.14 -3.98
C LEU A 43 10.97 12.50 -5.48
N GLY A 44 9.78 12.39 -6.07
CA GLY A 44 9.52 12.72 -7.47
C GLY A 44 9.43 14.24 -7.70
N PRO A 45 8.23 14.84 -7.65
CA PRO A 45 8.04 16.25 -7.98
C PRO A 45 8.63 17.26 -7.00
N VAL A 46 8.74 16.94 -5.69
CA VAL A 46 9.19 17.94 -4.70
C VAL A 46 10.71 18.08 -4.68
N VAL A 47 11.46 16.97 -4.62
CA VAL A 47 12.94 16.99 -4.57
C VAL A 47 13.56 16.88 -5.97
N GLY A 48 12.83 16.39 -6.97
CA GLY A 48 13.32 16.29 -8.35
C GLY A 48 14.41 15.24 -8.57
N LEU A 49 14.61 14.33 -7.61
CA LEU A 49 15.64 13.30 -7.66
C LEU A 49 15.33 12.20 -8.68
N LEU A 50 14.06 12.02 -9.03
CA LEU A 50 13.60 11.02 -9.97
C LEU A 50 12.99 11.69 -11.22
N PRO A 51 13.72 11.73 -12.36
CA PRO A 51 13.18 12.20 -13.63
C PRO A 51 12.02 11.30 -14.07
N ALA A 52 10.90 11.91 -14.49
CA ALA A 52 9.70 11.18 -14.91
C ALA A 52 9.97 10.13 -16.00
N GLY A 53 10.86 10.44 -16.96
CA GLY A 53 11.20 9.54 -18.07
C GLY A 53 11.87 8.23 -17.64
N SER A 54 12.60 8.21 -16.51
CA SER A 54 13.17 6.97 -15.96
C SER A 54 12.08 6.05 -15.39
N PHE A 55 11.00 6.62 -14.87
CA PHE A 55 9.88 5.89 -14.29
C PHE A 55 8.88 5.39 -15.34
N GLU A 56 8.76 6.05 -16.49
CA GLU A 56 7.89 5.57 -17.58
C GLU A 56 8.33 4.19 -18.12
N SER A 57 9.64 3.93 -18.14
CA SER A 57 10.17 2.64 -18.61
C SER A 57 10.17 1.56 -17.53
N VAL A 58 10.48 1.91 -16.28
CA VAL A 58 10.68 0.95 -15.18
C VAL A 58 9.40 0.73 -14.37
N GLY A 59 8.55 1.74 -14.27
CA GLY A 59 7.30 1.71 -13.50
C GLY A 59 6.37 0.54 -13.86
N PRO A 60 6.11 0.26 -15.16
CA PRO A 60 5.29 -0.90 -15.55
C PRO A 60 5.89 -2.23 -15.11
N LEU A 61 7.22 -2.40 -15.20
CA LEU A 61 7.90 -3.61 -14.77
C LEU A 61 7.78 -3.81 -13.25
N VAL A 62 8.06 -2.78 -12.46
CA VAL A 62 7.97 -2.85 -11.00
C VAL A 62 6.52 -3.04 -10.55
N GLY A 63 5.57 -2.34 -11.19
CA GLY A 63 4.14 -2.47 -10.91
C GLY A 63 3.60 -3.87 -11.20
N SER A 64 3.99 -4.47 -12.33
CA SER A 64 3.59 -5.84 -12.66
C SER A 64 4.17 -6.85 -11.66
N LEU A 65 5.45 -6.73 -11.28
CA LEU A 65 6.06 -7.58 -10.26
C LEU A 65 5.38 -7.42 -8.90
N ALA A 66 5.08 -6.19 -8.49
CA ALA A 66 4.35 -5.91 -7.26
C ALA A 66 2.96 -6.56 -7.27
N LEU A 67 2.20 -6.42 -8.36
CA LEU A 67 0.89 -7.05 -8.52
C LEU A 67 0.98 -8.58 -8.46
N ILE A 68 1.96 -9.19 -9.12
CA ILE A 68 2.18 -10.64 -9.07
C ILE A 68 2.43 -11.08 -7.63
N VAL A 69 3.32 -10.39 -6.90
CA VAL A 69 3.64 -10.73 -5.50
C VAL A 69 2.44 -10.54 -4.58
N ILE A 70 1.71 -9.43 -4.70
CA ILE A 70 0.52 -9.16 -3.87
C ILE A 70 -0.58 -10.19 -4.15
N LEU A 71 -0.86 -10.50 -5.41
CA LEU A 71 -1.87 -11.51 -5.76
C LEU A 71 -1.46 -12.91 -5.32
N LEU A 72 -0.16 -13.23 -5.37
CA LEU A 72 0.36 -14.52 -4.90
C LEU A 72 0.22 -14.64 -3.38
N ASP A 73 0.62 -13.61 -2.64
CA ASP A 73 0.54 -13.56 -1.17
C ASP A 73 -0.90 -13.71 -0.68
N GLN A 74 -1.82 -12.90 -1.22
CA GLN A 74 -3.25 -12.98 -0.92
C GLN A 74 -3.88 -14.31 -1.38
N GLY A 75 -3.41 -14.86 -2.50
CA GLY A 75 -3.84 -16.15 -3.02
C GLY A 75 -3.43 -17.33 -2.12
N MET A 76 -2.24 -17.27 -1.51
CA MET A 76 -1.74 -18.31 -0.61
C MET A 76 -2.41 -18.30 0.76
N GLU A 77 -2.78 -17.13 1.28
CA GLU A 77 -3.49 -17.01 2.56
C GLU A 77 -4.98 -17.42 2.45
N THR A 78 -5.51 -17.47 1.23
CA THR A 78 -6.90 -17.85 0.98
C THR A 78 -7.17 -19.31 1.38
N LYS A 79 -8.11 -19.50 2.30
CA LYS A 79 -8.53 -20.84 2.77
C LYS A 79 -9.31 -21.59 1.68
N PHE A 80 -8.60 -22.34 0.83
CA PHE A 80 -9.19 -23.12 -0.27
C PHE A 80 -10.36 -24.03 0.16
N ARG A 81 -10.32 -24.56 1.40
CA ARG A 81 -11.35 -25.45 1.95
C ARG A 81 -12.70 -24.75 2.16
N THR A 82 -12.72 -23.47 2.51
CA THR A 82 -13.96 -22.66 2.62
C THR A 82 -14.31 -22.00 1.29
N LEU A 83 -13.33 -21.83 0.41
CA LEU A 83 -13.51 -21.27 -0.91
C LEU A 83 -14.43 -22.15 -1.76
N GLY A 84 -14.22 -23.47 -1.83
CA GLY A 84 -15.00 -24.33 -2.75
C GLY A 84 -16.53 -24.26 -2.63
N ARG A 85 -17.07 -24.01 -1.43
CA ARG A 85 -18.54 -23.98 -1.19
C ARG A 85 -19.14 -22.56 -1.21
N SER A 86 -18.33 -21.55 -0.89
CA SER A 86 -18.75 -20.13 -0.85
C SER A 86 -18.28 -19.33 -2.06
N ALA A 87 -17.35 -19.87 -2.85
CA ALA A 87 -16.78 -19.25 -4.04
C ALA A 87 -17.81 -18.76 -5.05
N PRO A 88 -18.82 -19.54 -5.49
CA PRO A 88 -19.73 -19.06 -6.52
C PRO A 88 -20.56 -17.85 -6.04
N ARG A 89 -20.94 -17.83 -4.76
CA ARG A 89 -21.64 -16.68 -4.16
C ARG A 89 -20.73 -15.47 -4.00
N ALA A 90 -19.48 -15.69 -3.56
CA ALA A 90 -18.48 -14.64 -3.43
C ALA A 90 -18.09 -14.05 -4.79
N LEU A 91 -17.93 -14.89 -5.82
CA LEU A 91 -17.67 -14.48 -7.20
C LEU A 91 -18.82 -13.66 -7.76
N LEU A 92 -20.06 -14.14 -7.59
CA LEU A 92 -21.23 -13.41 -8.04
C LEU A 92 -21.27 -12.02 -7.37
N LEU A 93 -21.06 -11.95 -6.06
CA LEU A 93 -21.02 -10.68 -5.34
C LEU A 93 -19.88 -9.78 -5.84
N ALA A 94 -18.66 -10.31 -5.97
CA ALA A 94 -17.50 -9.56 -6.44
C ALA A 94 -17.71 -9.01 -7.86
N VAL A 95 -18.19 -9.83 -8.79
CA VAL A 95 -18.44 -9.43 -10.17
C VAL A 95 -19.57 -8.40 -10.25
N THR A 96 -20.69 -8.63 -9.55
CA THR A 96 -21.81 -7.68 -9.55
C THR A 96 -21.39 -6.35 -8.93
N THR A 97 -20.71 -6.35 -7.77
CA THR A 97 -20.24 -5.11 -7.14
C THR A 97 -19.19 -4.41 -8.00
N PHE A 98 -18.26 -5.14 -8.60
CA PHE A 98 -17.23 -4.56 -9.47
C PHE A 98 -17.82 -3.89 -10.71
N VAL A 99 -18.70 -4.60 -11.44
CA VAL A 99 -19.36 -4.06 -12.64
C VAL A 99 -20.24 -2.87 -12.26
N PHE A 100 -21.06 -3.01 -11.21
CA PHE A 100 -21.94 -1.94 -10.76
C PHE A 100 -21.14 -0.70 -10.32
N SER A 101 -20.10 -0.88 -9.50
CA SER A 101 -19.24 0.21 -9.04
C SER A 101 -18.51 0.88 -10.21
N THR A 102 -17.96 0.10 -11.14
CA THR A 102 -17.26 0.62 -12.33
C THR A 102 -18.19 1.44 -13.21
N VAL A 103 -19.40 0.93 -13.49
CA VAL A 103 -20.39 1.64 -14.31
C VAL A 103 -20.87 2.91 -13.61
N LEU A 104 -21.16 2.85 -12.31
CA LEU A 104 -21.67 3.98 -11.55
C LEU A 104 -20.62 5.10 -11.44
N ILE A 105 -19.38 4.75 -11.09
CA ILE A 105 -18.25 5.69 -11.00
C ILE A 105 -17.90 6.21 -12.38
N GLY A 106 -17.91 5.35 -13.41
CA GLY A 106 -17.71 5.75 -14.80
C GLY A 106 -18.72 6.81 -15.22
N LEU A 107 -20.02 6.54 -15.11
CA LEU A 107 -21.09 7.49 -15.42
C LEU A 107 -20.98 8.79 -14.61
N ALA A 108 -20.67 8.69 -13.31
CA ALA A 108 -20.48 9.87 -12.47
C ALA A 108 -19.27 10.70 -12.94
N ALA A 109 -18.17 10.07 -13.32
CA ALA A 109 -17.00 10.74 -13.87
C ALA A 109 -17.31 11.41 -15.22
N THR A 110 -18.01 10.72 -16.13
CA THR A 110 -18.43 11.29 -17.42
C THR A 110 -19.36 12.49 -17.22
N TYR A 111 -20.31 12.41 -16.29
CA TYR A 111 -21.26 13.48 -16.01
C TYR A 111 -20.62 14.69 -15.31
N LEU A 112 -19.70 14.45 -14.36
CA LEU A 112 -19.08 15.49 -13.54
C LEU A 112 -17.86 16.14 -14.24
N LEU A 113 -16.99 15.34 -14.87
CA LEU A 113 -15.77 15.83 -15.52
C LEU A 113 -15.96 16.11 -17.02
N ARG A 114 -17.12 15.80 -17.63
CA ARG A 114 -17.42 16.05 -19.07
C ARG A 114 -16.41 15.42 -20.05
N ILE A 115 -15.66 14.44 -19.61
CA ILE A 115 -14.82 13.55 -20.44
C ILE A 115 -15.72 12.44 -20.99
N PRO A 116 -15.52 11.98 -22.24
CA PRO A 116 -16.34 10.95 -22.85
C PRO A 116 -16.29 9.60 -22.11
#